data_AF-A0A645I0T4-F1
#
_entry.id   AF-A0A645I0T4-F1
#
_cell.length_a   1.000
_cell.length_b   1.000
_cell.length_c   1.000
_cell.angle_alpha   90.00
_cell.angle_beta   90.00
_cell.angle_gamma   90.00
#
_symmetry.space_group_name_H-M   'P 1'
#
loop_
_entity.id
_entity.type
_entity.pdbx_description
1 polymer ?
#
loop_
_entity_poly.entity_id
_entity_poly.type
_entity_poly.pdbx_seq_one_letter_code
_entity_poly.pdbx_strand_id
1 'polypeptide(L)'
;MIAWTGPRFSDQAFLNSLSPIEYVNASTPPTYIIHGDADPTIPYNQSVTLYAALQAAGVKSKFTTVPNGGHGGFTDSYNTQMENEILSFIDEVLANVLTGVDSQKTSSGINIKVTGNNILINSERDTKTIVYTALGKEILTTNSKTFEIKEKGLYILKVDNGENNSISKILIK
;
A
#
# COMPACT_ATOMS: atom_id res chain seq x y z
N MET A 1 20.49 -26.20 8.33
CA MET A 1 19.92 -25.48 9.49
C MET A 1 20.21 -23.99 9.36
N ILE A 2 19.25 -23.17 9.75
CA ILE A 2 19.26 -21.70 9.71
C ILE A 2 20.13 -21.19 10.88
N ALA A 3 21.40 -20.86 10.60
CA ALA A 3 22.43 -20.46 11.58
C ALA A 3 22.06 -19.24 12.48
N TRP A 4 21.35 -18.27 11.91
CA TRP A 4 20.77 -17.08 12.53
C TRP A 4 19.80 -17.32 13.72
N THR A 5 19.26 -18.53 13.91
CA THR A 5 18.41 -18.83 15.09
C THR A 5 19.21 -19.14 16.37
N GLY A 6 20.53 -19.29 16.24
CA GLY A 6 21.43 -19.51 17.37
C GLY A 6 21.03 -20.73 18.22
N PRO A 7 21.18 -20.67 19.56
CA PRO A 7 20.86 -21.79 20.44
C PRO A 7 19.38 -22.19 20.47
N ARG A 8 18.48 -21.35 19.95
CA ARG A 8 17.02 -21.53 20.02
C ARG A 8 16.44 -22.19 18.77
N PHE A 9 17.26 -22.83 17.94
CA PHE A 9 16.83 -23.48 16.70
C PHE A 9 15.82 -24.63 16.92
N SER A 10 15.67 -25.14 18.15
CA SER A 10 14.69 -26.16 18.54
C SER A 10 13.50 -25.61 19.33
N ASP A 11 13.49 -24.31 19.65
CA ASP A 11 12.40 -23.65 20.37
C ASP A 11 11.30 -23.27 19.38
N GLN A 12 10.28 -24.12 19.27
CA GLN A 12 9.21 -23.93 18.28
C GLN A 12 8.44 -22.62 18.50
N ALA A 13 8.23 -22.20 19.75
CA ALA A 13 7.53 -20.95 20.03
C ALA A 13 8.34 -19.75 19.53
N PHE A 14 9.66 -19.79 19.73
CA PHE A 14 10.57 -18.80 19.15
C PHE A 14 10.53 -18.80 17.63
N LEU A 15 10.66 -19.96 16.99
CA LEU A 15 10.63 -20.06 15.53
C LEU A 15 9.31 -19.53 14.95
N ASN A 16 8.18 -19.87 15.56
CA ASN A 16 6.87 -19.38 15.15
C ASN A 16 6.78 -17.85 15.30
N SER A 17 7.31 -17.28 16.38
CA SER A 17 7.31 -15.83 16.59
C SER A 17 8.08 -15.05 15.50
N LEU A 18 9.00 -15.70 14.79
CA LEU A 18 9.76 -15.11 13.67
C LEU A 18 9.09 -15.34 12.30
N SER A 19 8.06 -16.17 12.22
CA SER A 19 7.43 -16.56 10.97
C SER A 19 6.33 -15.56 10.58
N PRO A 20 6.44 -14.87 9.42
CA PRO A 20 5.43 -13.88 9.00
C PRO A 20 4.02 -14.46 8.83
N ILE A 21 3.91 -15.75 8.52
CA ILE A 21 2.61 -16.40 8.29
C ILE A 21 1.74 -16.42 9.55
N GLU A 22 2.35 -16.47 10.74
CA GLU A 22 1.64 -16.49 12.04
C GLU A 22 0.93 -15.16 12.33
N TYR A 23 1.28 -14.09 11.60
CA TYR A 23 0.71 -12.76 11.76
C TYR A 23 -0.29 -12.39 10.66
N VAL A 24 -0.52 -13.28 9.69
CA VAL A 24 -1.48 -13.02 8.60
C VAL A 24 -2.90 -12.97 9.17
N ASN A 25 -3.59 -11.87 8.92
CA ASN A 25 -4.96 -11.64 9.33
C ASN A 25 -5.64 -10.62 8.38
N ALA A 26 -6.93 -10.34 8.60
CA ALA A 26 -7.70 -9.45 7.72
C ALA A 26 -7.18 -8.00 7.63
N SER A 27 -6.34 -7.56 8.58
CA SER A 27 -5.70 -6.24 8.57
C SER A 27 -4.30 -6.24 7.92
N THR A 28 -3.80 -7.40 7.49
CA THR A 28 -2.54 -7.49 6.76
C THR A 28 -2.60 -6.64 5.49
N PRO A 29 -1.57 -5.83 5.19
CA PRO A 29 -1.57 -4.99 4.00
C PRO A 29 -1.68 -5.82 2.71
N PRO A 30 -2.26 -5.25 1.63
CA PRO A 30 -2.22 -5.88 0.32
C PRO A 30 -0.80 -6.27 -0.05
N THR A 31 -0.62 -7.52 -0.47
CA THR A 31 0.71 -8.11 -0.66
C THR A 31 0.83 -8.71 -2.05
N TYR A 32 1.86 -8.31 -2.79
CA TYR A 32 2.24 -8.94 -4.05
C TYR A 32 3.53 -9.75 -3.85
N ILE A 33 3.48 -11.04 -4.20
CA ILE A 33 4.57 -12.00 -4.10
C ILE A 33 5.09 -12.32 -5.49
N ILE A 34 6.41 -12.35 -5.66
CA ILE A 34 7.11 -12.79 -6.85
C ILE A 34 8.12 -13.86 -6.42
N HIS A 35 8.14 -15.02 -7.08
CA HIS A 35 9.08 -16.10 -6.74
C HIS A 35 9.43 -16.94 -7.97
N GLY A 36 10.71 -17.25 -8.15
CA GLY A 36 11.15 -18.28 -9.09
C GLY A 36 10.88 -19.69 -8.56
N ASP A 37 10.35 -20.59 -9.38
CA ASP A 37 10.03 -21.97 -8.95
C ASP A 37 11.26 -22.90 -8.85
N ALA A 38 12.42 -22.44 -9.32
CA ALA A 38 13.71 -23.11 -9.22
C ALA A 38 14.68 -22.39 -8.26
N ASP A 39 14.17 -21.57 -7.32
CA ASP A 39 14.97 -20.89 -6.30
C ASP A 39 15.70 -21.92 -5.41
N PRO A 40 17.05 -21.96 -5.44
CA PRO A 40 17.82 -22.93 -4.66
C PRO A 40 18.02 -22.49 -3.20
N THR A 41 17.69 -21.24 -2.87
CA THR A 41 17.97 -20.60 -1.58
C THR A 41 16.74 -20.65 -0.70
N ILE A 42 15.59 -20.23 -1.24
CA ILE A 42 14.32 -20.20 -0.52
C ILE A 42 13.36 -21.17 -1.20
N PRO A 43 12.81 -22.16 -0.48
CA PRO A 43 11.86 -23.10 -1.08
C PRO A 43 10.61 -22.36 -1.60
N TYR A 44 10.29 -22.57 -2.88
CA TYR A 44 9.11 -21.99 -3.54
C TYR A 44 7.80 -22.15 -2.75
N ASN A 45 7.64 -23.29 -2.06
CA ASN A 45 6.47 -23.58 -1.25
C ASN A 45 6.24 -22.60 -0.08
N GLN A 46 7.26 -21.85 0.34
CA GLN A 46 7.10 -20.77 1.32
C GLN A 46 6.14 -19.69 0.80
N SER A 47 6.30 -19.28 -0.46
CA SER A 47 5.40 -18.30 -1.09
C SER A 47 4.02 -18.87 -1.39
N VAL A 48 3.93 -20.13 -1.81
CA VAL A 48 2.64 -20.81 -2.02
C VAL A 48 1.84 -20.82 -0.72
N THR A 49 2.48 -21.19 0.39
CA THR A 49 1.83 -21.28 1.70
C THR A 49 1.41 -19.89 2.21
N LEU A 50 2.29 -18.89 2.09
CA LEU A 50 1.96 -17.51 2.47
C LEU A 50 0.81 -16.93 1.63
N TYR A 51 0.81 -17.15 0.32
CA TYR A 51 -0.26 -16.71 -0.57
C TYR A 51 -1.60 -17.34 -0.20
N ALA A 52 -1.63 -18.64 0.08
CA ALA A 52 -2.85 -19.32 0.54
C ALA A 52 -3.38 -18.73 1.86
N ALA A 53 -2.49 -18.42 2.81
CA ALA A 53 -2.87 -17.78 4.07
C ALA A 53 -3.44 -16.37 3.87
N LEU A 54 -2.81 -15.55 3.01
CA LEU A 54 -3.30 -14.21 2.65
C LEU A 54 -4.70 -14.27 2.03
N GLN A 55 -4.91 -15.20 1.07
CA GLN A 55 -6.20 -15.42 0.42
C GLN A 55 -7.27 -15.89 1.43
N ALA A 56 -6.93 -16.82 2.32
CA ALA A 56 -7.85 -17.30 3.36
C ALA A 56 -8.24 -16.19 4.35
N ALA A 57 -7.34 -15.24 4.63
CA ALA A 57 -7.61 -14.07 5.47
C ALA A 57 -8.38 -12.94 4.75
N GLY A 58 -8.70 -13.11 3.46
CA GLY A 58 -9.38 -12.08 2.64
C GLY A 58 -8.49 -10.88 2.29
N VAL A 59 -7.17 -11.03 2.41
CA VAL A 59 -6.21 -9.97 2.07
C VAL A 59 -6.09 -9.89 0.56
N LYS A 60 -6.19 -8.67 0.00
CA LYS A 60 -5.90 -8.46 -1.43
C LYS A 60 -4.46 -8.88 -1.70
N SER A 61 -4.28 -9.96 -2.44
CA SER A 61 -2.95 -10.48 -2.74
C SER A 61 -2.80 -10.90 -4.19
N LYS A 62 -1.56 -10.91 -4.64
CA LYS A 62 -1.17 -11.39 -5.97
C LYS A 62 0.06 -12.27 -5.82
N PHE A 63 0.19 -13.28 -6.66
CA PHE A 63 1.37 -14.14 -6.70
C PHE A 63 1.76 -14.46 -8.14
N THR A 64 3.00 -14.09 -8.50
CA THR A 64 3.59 -14.38 -9.81
C THR A 64 4.76 -15.34 -9.65
N THR A 65 4.66 -16.47 -10.35
CA THR A 65 5.71 -17.48 -10.45
C THR A 65 6.56 -17.19 -11.67
N VAL A 66 7.89 -17.23 -11.53
CA VAL A 66 8.82 -17.17 -12.67
C VAL A 66 9.27 -18.61 -12.99
N PRO A 67 8.81 -19.21 -14.10
CA PRO A 67 9.18 -20.58 -14.48
C PRO A 67 10.68 -20.71 -14.72
N ASN A 68 11.28 -21.74 -14.10
CA ASN A 68 12.72 -21.99 -14.01
C ASN A 68 13.52 -20.82 -13.40
N GLY A 69 12.86 -19.89 -12.70
CA GLY A 69 13.49 -18.75 -12.06
C GLY A 69 14.21 -19.14 -10.77
N GLY A 70 15.39 -18.57 -10.53
CA GLY A 70 16.16 -18.78 -9.29
C GLY A 70 15.86 -17.75 -8.20
N HIS A 71 16.86 -17.45 -7.37
CA HIS A 71 16.80 -16.43 -6.30
C HIS A 71 16.97 -15.00 -6.85
N GLY A 72 16.06 -14.58 -7.73
CA GLY A 72 16.18 -13.35 -8.52
C GLY A 72 17.05 -13.51 -9.76
N GLY A 73 17.54 -12.39 -10.31
CA GLY A 73 18.31 -12.38 -11.55
C GLY A 73 17.51 -12.81 -12.79
N PHE A 74 16.21 -12.53 -12.79
CA PHE A 74 15.32 -12.88 -13.89
C PHE A 74 15.65 -12.09 -15.17
N THR A 75 15.20 -12.61 -16.31
CA THR A 75 15.39 -11.95 -17.60
C THR A 75 14.70 -10.59 -17.66
N ASP A 76 15.18 -9.72 -18.54
CA ASP A 76 14.58 -8.40 -18.76
C ASP A 76 13.07 -8.48 -19.08
N SER A 77 12.65 -9.50 -19.85
CA SER A 77 11.23 -9.71 -20.15
C SER A 77 10.40 -9.95 -18.89
N TYR A 78 10.89 -10.75 -17.95
CA TYR A 78 10.20 -10.99 -16.67
C TYR A 78 10.27 -9.76 -15.78
N ASN A 79 11.41 -9.05 -15.75
CA ASN A 79 11.53 -7.80 -14.99
C ASN A 79 10.51 -6.76 -15.48
N THR A 80 10.41 -6.52 -16.78
CA THR A 80 9.42 -5.60 -17.37
C THR A 80 7.99 -6.06 -17.10
N GLN A 81 7.68 -7.35 -17.22
CA GLN A 81 6.36 -7.88 -16.87
C GLN A 81 6.03 -7.55 -15.40
N MET A 82 6.92 -7.91 -14.48
CA MET A 82 6.70 -7.71 -13.05
C MET A 82 6.62 -6.24 -12.67
N GLU A 83 7.42 -5.36 -13.28
CA GLU A 83 7.31 -3.90 -13.09
C GLU A 83 5.91 -3.40 -13.43
N ASN A 84 5.37 -3.80 -14.60
CA ASN A 84 4.01 -3.45 -14.99
C ASN A 84 2.98 -4.03 -14.01
N GLU A 85 3.20 -5.27 -13.55
CA GLU A 85 2.34 -5.91 -12.58
C GLU A 85 2.39 -5.27 -11.18
N ILE A 86 3.56 -4.79 -10.75
CA ILE A 86 3.74 -4.02 -9.51
C ILE A 86 2.97 -2.71 -9.62
N LEU A 87 3.14 -1.97 -10.72
CA LEU A 87 2.42 -0.71 -10.95
C LEU A 87 0.91 -0.92 -10.98
N SER A 88 0.42 -1.94 -11.70
CA SER A 88 -1.00 -2.29 -11.72
C SER A 88 -1.51 -2.67 -10.34
N PHE A 89 -0.75 -3.46 -9.56
CA PHE A 89 -1.15 -3.85 -8.21
C PHE A 89 -1.23 -2.64 -7.28
N ILE A 90 -0.25 -1.74 -7.34
CA ILE A 90 -0.26 -0.48 -6.60
C ILE A 90 -1.47 0.36 -7.03
N ASP A 91 -1.73 0.51 -8.32
CA ASP A 91 -2.88 1.25 -8.83
C ASP A 91 -4.20 0.65 -8.36
N GLU A 92 -4.35 -0.67 -8.32
CA GLU A 92 -5.55 -1.33 -7.79
C GLU A 92 -5.71 -1.14 -6.28
N VAL A 93 -4.60 -1.12 -5.52
CA VAL A 93 -4.61 -0.83 -4.08
C VAL A 93 -4.97 0.64 -3.84
N LEU A 94 -4.48 1.54 -4.69
CA LEU A 94 -4.74 2.98 -4.63
C LEU A 94 -6.05 3.39 -5.33
N ALA A 95 -6.71 2.52 -6.11
CA ALA A 95 -7.99 2.85 -6.73
C ALA A 95 -9.08 3.13 -5.68
N ASN A 96 -8.95 2.54 -4.49
CA ASN A 96 -9.80 2.84 -3.34
C ASN A 96 -9.35 4.07 -2.54
N VAL A 97 -8.27 4.73 -2.95
CA VAL A 97 -7.79 6.02 -2.44
C VAL A 97 -8.34 7.11 -3.36
N LEU A 98 -9.38 7.83 -2.91
CA LEU A 98 -10.01 9.00 -3.56
C LEU A 98 -9.47 9.32 -4.97
N THR A 99 -9.87 8.53 -5.97
CA THR A 99 -9.46 8.77 -7.36
C THR A 99 -10.52 9.61 -8.05
N GLY A 100 -10.28 10.91 -8.19
CA GLY A 100 -10.85 11.76 -9.26
C GLY A 100 -12.37 11.98 -9.37
N VAL A 101 -13.24 11.16 -8.78
CA VAL A 101 -14.67 11.40 -8.56
C VAL A 101 -15.12 10.42 -7.47
N ASP A 102 -14.82 10.68 -6.21
CA ASP A 102 -15.73 10.18 -5.19
C ASP A 102 -15.75 11.09 -3.96
N SER A 103 -16.95 11.39 -3.50
CA SER A 103 -17.20 12.34 -2.42
C SER A 103 -17.07 11.55 -1.13
N GLN A 104 -15.93 11.59 -0.44
CA GLN A 104 -15.92 11.05 0.91
C GLN A 104 -16.64 12.00 1.84
N LYS A 105 -17.88 11.63 2.15
CA LYS A 105 -18.68 12.18 3.23
C LYS A 105 -18.10 11.68 4.53
N THR A 106 -17.15 12.43 5.08
CA THR A 106 -16.72 12.16 6.46
C THR A 106 -17.86 12.58 7.38
N SER A 107 -18.09 11.80 8.44
CA SER A 107 -19.05 12.08 9.51
C SER A 107 -18.83 13.45 10.18
N SER A 108 -17.71 14.10 9.86
CA SER A 108 -17.14 15.31 10.42
C SER A 108 -17.57 16.61 9.72
N GLY A 109 -18.44 16.54 8.70
CA GLY A 109 -18.89 17.70 7.92
C GLY A 109 -17.86 18.24 6.92
N ILE A 110 -16.73 17.55 6.76
CA ILE A 110 -15.68 17.87 5.78
C ILE A 110 -15.79 16.88 4.61
N ASN A 111 -15.97 17.38 3.39
CA ASN A 111 -15.96 16.56 2.17
C ASN A 111 -14.84 17.03 1.25
N ILE A 112 -14.01 16.10 0.79
CA ILE A 112 -12.91 16.38 -0.14
C ILE A 112 -13.29 15.84 -1.52
N LYS A 113 -13.22 16.70 -2.54
CA LYS A 113 -13.43 16.33 -3.94
C LYS A 113 -12.15 16.61 -4.72
N VAL A 114 -11.69 15.63 -5.47
CA VAL A 114 -10.53 15.74 -6.36
C VAL A 114 -11.04 15.65 -7.79
N THR A 115 -10.59 16.53 -8.70
CA THR A 115 -10.98 16.54 -10.12
C THR A 115 -9.76 16.89 -10.96
N GLY A 116 -9.12 15.88 -11.55
CA GLY A 116 -7.79 16.01 -12.12
C GLY A 116 -6.80 16.45 -11.04
N ASN A 117 -6.15 17.59 -11.26
CA ASN A 117 -5.17 18.17 -10.34
C ASN A 117 -5.80 19.11 -9.29
N ASN A 118 -7.10 19.38 -9.40
CA ASN A 118 -7.81 20.31 -8.53
C ASN A 118 -8.42 19.60 -7.33
N ILE A 119 -8.28 20.21 -6.16
CA ILE A 119 -8.84 19.76 -4.89
C ILE A 119 -9.82 20.81 -4.39
N LEU A 120 -11.01 20.37 -4.00
CA LEU A 120 -12.06 21.16 -3.37
C LEU A 120 -12.39 20.58 -1.98
N ILE A 121 -12.33 21.43 -0.97
CA ILE A 121 -12.71 21.16 0.41
C ILE A 121 -14.08 21.81 0.67
N ASN A 122 -15.10 20.99 0.82
CA ASN A 122 -16.44 21.41 1.20
C ASN A 122 -16.61 21.26 2.71
N SER A 123 -16.72 22.39 3.40
CA SER A 123 -16.97 22.53 4.83
C SER A 123 -17.77 23.80 5.06
N GLU A 124 -18.72 23.77 6.01
CA GLU A 124 -19.49 24.94 6.43
C GLU A 124 -18.62 25.99 7.13
N ARG A 125 -17.52 25.56 7.76
CA ARG A 125 -16.54 26.42 8.43
C ARG A 125 -15.30 26.65 7.57
N ASP A 126 -14.54 27.67 7.95
CA ASP A 126 -13.19 27.86 7.44
C ASP A 126 -12.32 26.67 7.81
N THR A 127 -11.40 26.34 6.90
CA THR A 127 -10.58 25.14 7.03
C THR A 127 -9.12 25.49 6.87
N LYS A 128 -8.25 24.83 7.63
CA LYS A 128 -6.82 24.77 7.38
C LYS A 128 -6.49 23.39 6.81
N THR A 129 -5.92 23.37 5.61
CA THR A 129 -5.48 22.15 4.94
C THR A 129 -3.96 22.10 4.86
N ILE A 130 -3.38 20.97 5.24
CA ILE A 130 -1.96 20.66 5.07
C ILE A 130 -1.85 19.44 4.16
N VAL A 131 -0.98 19.53 3.16
CA VAL A 131 -0.71 18.48 2.18
C VAL A 131 0.69 17.94 2.40
N TYR A 132 0.77 16.62 2.55
CA TYR A 132 2.02 15.87 2.65
C TYR A 132 2.20 14.96 1.44
N THR A 133 3.45 14.73 1.04
CA THR A 133 3.78 13.61 0.15
C THR A 133 3.55 12.28 0.87
N ALA A 134 3.52 11.17 0.11
CA ALA A 134 3.52 9.82 0.69
C ALA A 134 4.70 9.53 1.64
N LEU A 135 5.79 10.29 1.53
CA LEU A 135 6.97 10.20 2.41
C LEU A 135 6.86 11.11 3.65
N GLY A 136 5.73 11.77 3.87
CA GLY A 136 5.49 12.64 5.03
C GLY A 136 6.10 14.04 4.92
N LYS A 137 6.63 14.44 3.75
CA LYS A 137 7.13 15.80 3.53
C LYS A 137 5.95 16.74 3.28
N GLU A 138 5.82 17.81 4.07
CA GLU A 138 4.85 18.87 3.82
C GLU A 138 5.20 19.63 2.52
N ILE A 139 4.22 19.83 1.65
CA ILE A 139 4.38 20.55 0.37
C ILE A 139 3.48 21.77 0.24
N LEU A 140 2.39 21.84 1.01
CA LEU A 140 1.45 22.95 0.96
C LEU A 140 0.69 23.05 2.28
N THR A 141 0.58 24.27 2.82
CA THR A 141 -0.38 24.63 3.86
C THR A 141 -1.24 25.77 3.33
N THR A 142 -2.57 25.64 3.40
CA THR A 142 -3.50 26.63 2.85
C THR A 142 -4.79 26.70 3.66
N ASN A 143 -5.40 27.88 3.69
CA ASN A 143 -6.76 28.07 4.21
C ASN A 143 -7.81 28.12 3.08
N SER A 144 -7.37 28.04 1.82
CA SER A 144 -8.26 28.07 0.66
C SER A 144 -9.06 26.77 0.56
N LYS A 145 -10.35 26.89 0.27
CA LYS A 145 -11.23 25.73 -0.01
C LYS A 145 -10.91 25.05 -1.33
N THR A 146 -10.25 25.74 -2.26
CA THR A 146 -9.84 25.18 -3.56
C THR A 146 -8.35 25.42 -3.78
N PHE A 147 -7.64 24.39 -4.22
CA PHE A 147 -6.22 24.47 -4.58
C PHE A 147 -5.83 23.36 -5.57
N GLU A 148 -4.66 23.48 -6.17
CA GLU A 148 -4.14 22.53 -7.16
C GLU A 148 -2.87 21.85 -6.67
N ILE A 149 -2.68 20.58 -6.98
CA ILE A 149 -1.41 19.87 -6.87
C ILE A 149 -0.96 19.50 -8.28
N LYS A 150 0.15 20.10 -8.73
CA LYS A 150 0.62 20.00 -10.11
C LYS A 150 1.27 18.67 -10.45
N GLU A 151 1.95 18.08 -9.47
CA GLU A 151 2.71 16.86 -9.65
C GLU A 151 1.82 15.64 -9.47
N LYS A 152 2.02 14.63 -10.32
CA LYS A 152 1.38 13.34 -10.18
C LYS A 152 1.95 12.63 -8.95
N GLY A 153 1.10 11.99 -8.17
CA GLY A 153 1.55 11.29 -6.98
C GLY A 153 0.47 11.05 -5.94
N LEU A 154 0.86 10.30 -4.91
CA LEU A 154 0.05 10.05 -3.73
C LEU A 154 0.35 11.10 -2.66
N TYR A 155 -0.72 11.74 -2.18
CA TYR A 155 -0.65 12.78 -1.16
C TYR A 155 -1.57 12.46 0.02
N ILE A 156 -1.23 13.02 1.17
CA ILE A 156 -2.03 12.94 2.40
C ILE A 156 -2.49 14.35 2.73
N LEU A 157 -3.80 14.55 2.81
CA LEU A 157 -4.43 15.81 3.20
C LEU A 157 -4.88 15.69 4.64
N LYS A 158 -4.41 16.62 5.47
CA LYS A 158 -4.94 16.86 6.81
C LYS A 158 -5.76 18.14 6.76
N VAL A 159 -7.06 18.03 6.99
CA VAL A 159 -8.00 19.17 6.98
C VAL A 159 -8.56 19.35 8.39
N ASP A 160 -8.42 20.55 8.92
CA ASP A 160 -8.95 20.98 10.21
C ASP A 160 -9.97 22.09 9.98
N ASN A 161 -11.17 21.99 10.55
CA ASN A 161 -12.20 23.04 10.49
C ASN A 161 -12.48 23.73 11.84
N GLY A 162 -11.58 23.54 12.81
CA GLY A 162 -11.64 24.07 14.17
C GLY A 162 -12.48 23.22 15.14
N GLU A 163 -13.27 22.28 14.64
CA GLU A 163 -14.09 21.35 15.45
C GLU A 163 -13.68 19.90 15.20
N ASN A 164 -13.48 19.57 13.92
CA ASN A 164 -13.14 18.23 13.47
C ASN A 164 -11.88 18.25 12.61
N ASN A 165 -11.19 17.10 12.62
CA ASN A 165 -10.08 16.81 11.73
C ASN A 165 -10.45 15.69 10.76
N SER A 166 -10.00 15.82 9.52
CA SER A 166 -10.06 14.78 8.50
C SER A 166 -8.67 14.49 7.96
N ILE A 167 -8.31 13.21 7.85
CA ILE A 167 -7.12 12.77 7.15
C ILE A 167 -7.57 11.96 5.95
N SER A 168 -7.17 12.37 4.76
CA SER A 168 -7.55 11.72 3.50
C SER A 168 -6.33 11.48 2.65
N LYS A 169 -6.25 10.30 2.04
CA LYS A 169 -5.25 10.01 1.00
C LYS A 169 -5.87 10.38 -0.35
N ILE A 170 -5.11 11.04 -1.21
CA ILE A 170 -5.55 11.39 -2.57
C ILE A 170 -4.48 11.01 -3.59
N LEU A 171 -4.90 10.60 -4.78
CA LEU A 171 -4.02 10.29 -5.90
C LEU A 171 -4.25 11.30 -7.03
N ILE A 172 -3.19 12.01 -7.42
CA ILE A 172 -3.17 12.88 -8.61
C ILE A 172 -2.57 12.07 -9.77
N LYS A 173 -3.36 11.88 -10.83
CA LYS A 173 -3.04 11.01 -11.98
C LYS A 173 -2.41 11.72 -13.16
#